data_AF-A0A7Y2G7P3-F1
#
_entry.id   AF-A0A7Y2G7P3-F1
#
_cell.length_a   1.000
_cell.length_b   1.000
_cell.length_c   1.000
_cell.angle_alpha   90.00
_cell.angle_beta   90.00
_cell.angle_gamma   90.00
#
_symmetry.space_group_name_H-M   'P 1'
#
loop_
_entity.id
_entity.type
_entity.pdbx_description
1 polymer ?
#
loop_
_entity_poly.entity_id
_entity_poly.type
_entity_poly.pdbx_seq_one_letter_code
_entity_poly.pdbx_strand_id
1 'polypeptide(L)'
;MKWKAFLIGALLVGAAMWWRGPDRFRPGPPDGPAGNPIRVEVLNGSGVYRAGQGLAERLREYGFDVVDIRNADRRDYEETLVLDRVGMPQYADVVAGKLGLESAQEQRNGDLLLEVTVILGRDLAEEFRGGSLR
;
A
#
# COMPACT_ATOMS: atom_id res chain seq x y z
N MET A 1 65.24 -34.12 -8.08
CA MET A 1 64.89 -32.71 -7.77
C MET A 1 63.96 -32.25 -8.89
N LYS A 2 62.74 -31.74 -8.75
CA LYS A 2 62.00 -31.05 -7.67
C LYS A 2 60.49 -31.40 -7.86
N TRP A 3 59.78 -31.87 -6.83
CA TRP A 3 58.82 -31.14 -5.97
C TRP A 3 57.37 -31.15 -6.47
N LYS A 4 56.50 -31.80 -5.68
CA LYS A 4 55.03 -31.63 -5.67
C LYS A 4 54.68 -30.31 -4.97
N ALA A 5 53.62 -29.62 -5.43
CA ALA A 5 52.78 -28.59 -4.76
C ALA A 5 52.45 -27.46 -5.76
N PHE A 6 51.26 -26.87 -5.90
CA PHE A 6 49.91 -27.06 -5.35
C PHE A 6 48.95 -26.30 -6.30
N LEU A 7 47.67 -26.68 -6.28
CA LEU A 7 46.49 -26.03 -6.92
C LEU A 7 46.32 -24.57 -6.44
N ILE A 8 45.71 -23.65 -7.18
CA ILE A 8 44.26 -23.32 -7.27
C ILE A 8 44.21 -22.06 -8.19
N GLY A 9 43.26 -21.76 -9.06
CA GLY A 9 41.94 -22.28 -9.37
C GLY A 9 41.51 -21.67 -10.71
N ALA A 10 40.86 -22.47 -11.54
CA ALA A 10 40.48 -22.12 -12.89
C ALA A 10 39.23 -21.25 -12.93
N LEU A 11 39.36 -20.14 -13.64
CA LEU A 11 38.32 -19.43 -14.36
C LEU A 11 37.43 -20.42 -15.15
N LEU A 12 36.13 -20.12 -15.26
CA LEU A 12 35.15 -20.53 -16.31
C LEU A 12 33.84 -21.05 -15.72
N VAL A 13 32.79 -20.22 -15.72
CA VAL A 13 31.45 -20.64 -16.19
C VAL A 13 30.79 -19.44 -16.86
N GLY A 14 30.72 -19.49 -18.19
CA GLY A 14 29.78 -18.68 -18.97
C GLY A 14 28.40 -19.33 -18.97
N ALA A 15 27.37 -18.49 -18.89
CA ALA A 15 26.02 -18.68 -19.44
C ALA A 15 25.28 -19.99 -19.10
N ALA A 16 24.72 -20.06 -17.88
CA ALA A 16 23.38 -20.64 -17.68
C ALA A 16 22.45 -19.50 -17.23
N MET A 17 21.97 -18.77 -18.24
CA MET A 17 20.97 -17.71 -18.21
C MET A 17 19.60 -18.25 -17.76
N TRP A 18 19.48 -18.80 -16.56
CA TRP A 18 18.22 -19.11 -15.87
C TRP A 18 18.43 -19.06 -14.36
N TRP A 19 19.12 -18.03 -13.84
CA TRP A 19 19.00 -17.71 -12.41
C TRP A 19 17.67 -16.99 -12.23
N ARG A 20 16.65 -17.80 -11.91
CA ARG A 20 15.33 -17.43 -11.39
C ARG A 20 15.38 -16.04 -10.78
N GLY A 21 14.79 -15.05 -11.48
CA GLY A 21 14.50 -13.77 -10.86
C GLY A 21 13.78 -14.05 -9.55
N PRO A 22 13.98 -13.24 -8.48
CA PRO A 22 13.18 -13.46 -7.29
C PRO A 22 11.74 -13.46 -7.75
N ASP A 23 11.07 -14.60 -7.59
CA ASP A 23 9.62 -14.67 -7.57
C ASP A 23 9.25 -13.60 -6.56
N ARG A 24 8.97 -12.37 -7.03
CA ARG A 24 8.53 -11.30 -6.16
C ARG A 24 7.22 -11.83 -5.68
N PHE A 25 7.22 -12.36 -4.47
CA PHE A 25 6.03 -12.57 -3.70
C PHE A 25 5.28 -11.24 -3.73
N ARG A 26 4.42 -11.07 -4.74
CA ARG A 26 3.30 -10.17 -4.69
C ARG A 26 2.36 -10.92 -3.76
N PRO A 27 2.19 -10.51 -2.49
CA PRO A 27 1.01 -10.97 -1.78
C PRO A 27 -0.17 -10.77 -2.75
N GLY A 28 -0.99 -11.81 -2.91
CA GLY A 28 -2.23 -11.66 -3.67
C GLY A 28 -2.99 -10.43 -3.16
N PRO A 29 -3.86 -9.82 -3.98
CA PRO A 29 -4.66 -8.70 -3.52
C PRO A 29 -5.24 -9.02 -2.14
N PRO A 30 -5.13 -8.10 -1.16
CA PRO A 30 -5.74 -8.30 0.15
C PRO A 30 -7.20 -8.69 -0.10
N ASP A 31 -7.65 -9.80 0.48
CA ASP A 31 -8.76 -10.65 0.05
C ASP A 31 -10.11 -9.92 -0.11
N GLY A 32 -10.23 -9.04 -1.10
CA GLY A 32 -11.46 -8.33 -1.40
C GLY A 32 -12.51 -9.27 -1.99
N PRO A 33 -13.73 -8.74 -2.25
CA PRO A 33 -14.82 -9.55 -2.77
C PRO A 33 -14.40 -10.34 -4.01
N ALA A 34 -14.60 -11.66 -3.98
CA ALA A 34 -14.29 -12.60 -5.07
C ALA A 34 -12.81 -12.63 -5.52
N GLY A 35 -11.88 -12.31 -4.63
CA GLY A 35 -10.43 -12.35 -4.92
C GLY A 35 -9.92 -11.13 -5.69
N ASN A 36 -10.72 -10.07 -5.77
CA ASN A 36 -10.30 -8.79 -6.32
C ASN A 36 -9.59 -7.96 -5.25
N PRO A 37 -8.74 -6.99 -5.64
CA PRO A 37 -8.23 -5.99 -4.70
C PRO A 37 -9.37 -5.25 -4.01
N ILE A 38 -9.20 -4.95 -2.71
CA ILE A 38 -10.09 -4.04 -1.98
C ILE A 38 -10.03 -2.67 -2.64
N ARG A 39 -11.19 -2.12 -3.01
CA ARG A 39 -11.31 -0.81 -3.64
C ARG A 39 -11.42 0.26 -2.58
N VAL A 40 -10.56 1.26 -2.72
CA VAL A 40 -10.37 2.32 -1.73
C VAL A 40 -10.57 3.68 -2.38
N GLU A 41 -11.34 4.54 -1.73
CA GLU A 41 -11.35 5.97 -1.99
C GLU A 41 -10.47 6.70 -0.98
N VAL A 42 -9.73 7.71 -1.44
CA VAL A 42 -8.95 8.59 -0.57
C VAL A 42 -9.55 9.99 -0.56
N LEU A 43 -9.92 10.47 0.62
CA LEU A 43 -10.41 11.83 0.85
C LEU A 43 -9.38 12.61 1.67
N ASN A 44 -8.77 13.65 1.09
CA ASN A 44 -7.84 14.50 1.81
C ASN A 44 -8.57 15.47 2.74
N GLY A 45 -8.55 15.19 4.04
CA GLY A 45 -9.14 16.02 5.08
C GLY A 45 -8.12 16.81 5.91
N SER A 46 -6.83 16.68 5.64
CA SER A 46 -5.73 17.20 6.49
C SER A 46 -5.42 18.68 6.30
N GLY A 47 -5.75 19.23 5.12
CA GLY A 47 -5.31 20.55 4.68
C GLY A 47 -3.91 20.58 4.05
N VAL A 48 -3.16 19.48 4.09
CA VAL A 48 -1.82 19.38 3.48
C VAL A 48 -1.93 19.16 1.96
N TYR A 49 -1.21 19.97 1.20
CA TYR A 49 -1.21 19.92 -0.26
C TYR A 49 -0.65 18.58 -0.77
N ARG A 50 -1.37 17.93 -1.70
CA ARG A 50 -1.04 16.64 -2.33
C ARG A 50 -0.89 15.43 -1.40
N ALA A 51 -1.19 15.56 -0.11
CA ALA A 51 -1.09 14.43 0.82
C ALA A 51 -2.00 13.25 0.43
N GLY A 52 -3.22 13.52 -0.06
CA GLY A 52 -4.10 12.47 -0.59
C GLY A 52 -3.52 11.72 -1.81
N GLN A 53 -2.71 12.37 -2.65
CA GLN A 53 -2.02 11.71 -3.77
C GLN A 53 -0.92 10.78 -3.24
N GLY A 54 -0.11 11.24 -2.29
CA GLY A 54 0.93 10.42 -1.68
C GLY A 54 0.38 9.20 -0.94
N LEU A 55 -0.73 9.36 -0.21
CA LEU A 55 -1.40 8.24 0.42
C LEU A 55 -1.95 7.24 -0.62
N ALA A 56 -2.55 7.73 -1.70
CA ALA A 56 -3.06 6.87 -2.77
C ALA A 56 -1.94 6.05 -3.44
N GLU A 57 -0.77 6.64 -3.67
CA GLU A 57 0.42 5.93 -4.19
C GLU A 57 0.84 4.81 -3.24
N ARG A 58 0.96 5.11 -1.93
CA ARG A 58 1.32 4.13 -0.90
C ARG A 58 0.30 2.97 -0.80
N LEU A 59 -1.00 3.28 -0.85
CA LEU A 59 -2.05 2.25 -0.84
C LEU A 59 -1.97 1.33 -2.06
N ARG A 60 -1.65 1.88 -3.25
CA ARG A 60 -1.43 1.07 -4.45
C ARG A 60 -0.20 0.17 -4.32
N GLU A 61 0.88 0.65 -3.68
CA GLU A 61 2.06 -0.18 -3.38
C GLU A 61 1.73 -1.35 -2.44
N TYR A 62 0.75 -1.17 -1.54
CA TYR A 62 0.21 -2.25 -0.69
C TYR A 62 -0.75 -3.20 -1.41
N GLY A 63 -1.07 -2.95 -2.68
CA GLY A 63 -1.92 -3.83 -3.50
C GLY A 63 -3.42 -3.49 -3.43
N PHE A 64 -3.80 -2.33 -2.90
CA PHE A 64 -5.18 -1.85 -2.94
C PHE A 64 -5.51 -1.20 -4.29
N ASP A 65 -6.77 -1.30 -4.72
CA ASP A 65 -7.26 -0.58 -5.89
C ASP A 65 -7.80 0.79 -5.48
N VAL A 66 -6.99 1.85 -5.64
CA VAL A 66 -7.44 3.20 -5.33
C VAL A 66 -8.23 3.76 -6.51
N VAL A 67 -9.56 3.75 -6.36
CA VAL A 67 -10.53 4.07 -7.42
C VAL A 67 -10.84 5.56 -7.52
N ASP A 68 -10.65 6.32 -6.44
CA ASP A 68 -10.90 7.77 -6.43
C ASP A 68 -10.01 8.51 -5.41
N ILE A 69 -9.68 9.77 -5.72
CA ILE A 69 -8.90 10.68 -4.87
C ILE A 69 -9.55 12.07 -4.92
N ARG A 70 -10.09 12.52 -3.79
CA ARG A 70 -10.76 13.83 -3.68
C ARG A 70 -10.39 14.53 -2.37
N ASN A 71 -10.92 15.73 -2.17
CA ASN A 71 -10.90 16.37 -0.85
C ASN A 71 -12.07 15.84 -0.01
N ALA A 72 -11.87 15.76 1.30
CA ALA A 72 -12.96 15.52 2.23
C ALA A 72 -13.89 16.75 2.32
N ASP A 73 -14.99 16.60 3.06
CA ASP A 73 -15.94 17.66 3.39
C ASP A 73 -15.31 18.79 4.24
N ARG A 74 -14.33 18.45 5.08
CA ARG A 74 -13.51 19.40 5.84
C ARG A 74 -12.02 19.23 5.56
N ARG A 75 -11.21 20.21 5.98
CA ARG A 75 -9.75 20.27 5.74
C ARG A 75 -8.92 20.38 7.03
N ASP A 76 -9.54 20.10 8.16
CA ASP A 76 -9.01 20.18 9.51
C ASP A 76 -9.21 18.89 10.30
N TYR A 77 -9.31 17.75 9.61
CA TYR A 77 -9.26 16.44 10.26
C TYR A 77 -7.90 16.26 10.93
N GLU A 78 -7.89 16.16 12.26
CA GLU A 78 -6.67 15.87 13.02
C GLU A 78 -6.27 14.40 12.87
N GLU A 79 -7.24 13.49 12.92
CA GLU A 79 -7.05 12.04 12.84
C GLU A 79 -7.46 11.46 11.48
N THR A 80 -6.74 10.44 11.04
CA THR A 80 -7.07 9.65 9.85
C THR A 80 -8.15 8.62 10.18
N LEU A 81 -9.21 8.60 9.38
CA LEU A 81 -10.33 7.68 9.54
C LEU A 81 -10.35 6.65 8.42
N VAL A 82 -10.62 5.39 8.76
CA VAL A 82 -10.85 4.31 7.81
C VAL A 82 -12.31 3.86 7.96
N LEU A 83 -13.09 3.97 6.89
CA LEU A 83 -14.53 3.78 6.89
C LEU A 83 -14.90 2.52 6.09
N ASP A 84 -15.57 1.56 6.72
CA ASP A 84 -16.20 0.43 6.04
C ASP A 84 -17.52 0.86 5.39
N ARG A 85 -17.58 0.79 4.05
CA ARG A 85 -18.75 1.20 3.26
C ARG A 85 -19.72 0.06 2.96
N VAL A 86 -19.32 -1.20 3.16
CA VAL A 86 -20.10 -2.38 2.76
C VAL A 86 -20.57 -3.24 3.95
N GLY A 87 -20.16 -2.90 5.17
CA GLY A 87 -20.51 -3.66 6.38
C GLY A 87 -19.69 -4.96 6.48
N MET A 88 -18.49 -4.96 5.91
CA MET A 88 -17.51 -6.03 5.98
C MET A 88 -16.21 -5.49 6.61
N PRO A 89 -16.13 -5.46 7.95
CA PRO A 89 -15.05 -4.77 8.67
C PRO A 89 -13.67 -5.32 8.30
N GLN A 90 -13.57 -6.59 7.91
CA GLN A 90 -12.30 -7.20 7.47
C GLN A 90 -11.60 -6.41 6.36
N TYR A 91 -12.32 -5.73 5.47
CA TYR A 91 -11.70 -4.94 4.40
C TYR A 91 -11.09 -3.66 4.95
N ALA A 92 -11.83 -2.98 5.83
CA ALA A 92 -11.39 -1.73 6.43
C ALA A 92 -10.27 -1.97 7.46
N ASP A 93 -10.32 -3.07 8.21
CA ASP A 93 -9.27 -3.46 9.16
C ASP A 93 -7.93 -3.78 8.47
N VAL A 94 -7.97 -4.41 7.29
CA VAL A 94 -6.76 -4.65 6.50
C VAL A 94 -6.14 -3.33 6.02
N VAL A 95 -6.96 -2.36 5.60
CA VAL A 95 -6.49 -1.02 5.23
C VAL A 95 -5.92 -0.29 6.45
N ALA A 96 -6.64 -0.28 7.59
CA ALA A 96 -6.19 0.34 8.83
C ALA A 96 -4.85 -0.24 9.32
N GLY A 97 -4.73 -1.57 9.32
CA GLY A 97 -3.50 -2.26 9.73
C GLY A 97 -2.30 -1.94 8.84
N LYS A 98 -2.51 -1.73 7.52
CA LYS A 98 -1.43 -1.27 6.61
C LYS A 98 -1.01 0.18 6.84
N LEU A 99 -1.91 1.01 7.38
CA LEU A 99 -1.64 2.39 7.76
C LEU A 99 -1.17 2.56 9.21
N GLY A 100 -1.10 1.47 9.99
CA GLY A 100 -0.70 1.53 11.40
C GLY A 100 -1.77 2.10 12.34
N LEU A 101 -3.04 2.05 11.93
CA LEU A 101 -4.19 2.54 12.70
C LEU A 101 -4.87 1.39 13.46
N GLU A 102 -5.41 1.68 14.63
CA GLU A 102 -5.94 0.64 15.54
C GLU A 102 -7.28 0.05 15.09
N SER A 103 -8.16 0.84 14.46
CA SER A 103 -9.48 0.35 14.06
C SER A 103 -10.11 1.14 12.91
N ALA A 104 -10.96 0.46 12.15
CA ALA A 104 -11.88 1.08 11.22
C ALA A 104 -13.26 1.35 11.86
N GLN A 105 -14.00 2.31 11.30
CA GLN A 105 -15.35 2.65 11.70
C GLN A 105 -16.35 2.19 10.62
N GLU A 106 -17.49 1.63 11.02
CA GLU A 106 -18.54 1.28 10.07
C GLU A 106 -19.32 2.53 9.66
N GLN A 107 -19.38 2.82 8.35
CA GLN A 107 -20.23 3.86 7.78
C GLN A 107 -20.73 3.46 6.39
N ARG A 108 -21.72 2.57 6.37
CA ARG A 108 -22.24 1.96 5.14
C ARG A 108 -22.75 2.99 4.14
N ASN A 109 -22.37 2.81 2.88
CA ASN A 109 -22.91 3.55 1.75
C ASN A 109 -22.76 2.70 0.48
N GLY A 110 -23.84 2.00 0.10
CA GLY A 110 -23.85 1.09 -1.04
C GLY A 110 -23.74 1.78 -2.41
N ASP A 111 -23.97 3.09 -2.48
CA ASP A 111 -23.96 3.84 -3.74
C ASP A 111 -22.54 4.13 -4.24
N LEU A 112 -21.53 4.03 -3.36
CA LEU A 112 -20.13 4.37 -3.69
C LEU A 112 -19.40 3.29 -4.50
N LEU A 113 -19.98 2.08 -4.64
CA LEU A 113 -19.40 0.95 -5.37
C LEU A 113 -17.92 0.68 -5.01
N LEU A 114 -17.56 0.83 -3.74
CA LEU A 114 -16.23 0.59 -3.18
C LEU A 114 -16.36 0.05 -1.76
N GLU A 115 -15.31 -0.58 -1.24
CA GLU A 115 -15.35 -1.21 0.08
C GLU A 115 -14.93 -0.24 1.20
N VAL A 116 -13.93 0.62 0.97
CA VAL A 116 -13.31 1.43 2.02
C VAL A 116 -13.10 2.89 1.60
N THR A 117 -13.48 3.84 2.44
CA THR A 117 -13.04 5.23 2.31
C THR A 117 -11.98 5.53 3.37
N VAL A 118 -10.85 6.11 2.98
CA VAL A 118 -9.85 6.67 3.91
C VAL A 118 -9.94 8.18 3.90
N ILE A 119 -10.32 8.78 5.03
CA ILE A 119 -10.26 10.24 5.24
C ILE A 119 -8.91 10.55 5.89
N LEU A 120 -7.98 11.11 5.13
CA LEU A 120 -6.63 11.44 5.59
C LEU A 120 -6.64 12.66 6.51
N GLY A 121 -6.25 12.46 7.77
CA GLY A 121 -6.04 13.49 8.78
C GLY A 121 -4.60 13.99 8.83
N ARG A 122 -4.34 14.98 9.71
CA ARG A 122 -3.02 15.59 9.90
C ARG A 122 -2.00 14.64 10.50
N ASP A 123 -2.44 13.73 11.37
CA ASP A 123 -1.66 12.66 11.97
C ASP A 123 -0.77 11.89 10.97
N LEU A 124 -1.28 11.57 9.78
CA LEU A 124 -0.52 10.88 8.73
C LEU A 124 -0.10 11.80 7.58
N ALA A 125 -0.80 12.91 7.35
CA ALA A 125 -0.57 13.74 6.17
C ALA A 125 0.82 14.39 6.13
N GLU A 126 1.43 14.65 7.29
CA GLU A 126 2.75 15.26 7.39
C GLU A 126 3.85 14.42 6.72
N GLU A 127 3.70 13.09 6.65
CA GLU A 127 4.63 12.21 5.93
C GLU A 127 4.70 12.50 4.44
N PHE A 128 3.64 13.06 3.88
CA PHE A 128 3.52 13.37 2.45
C PHE A 128 3.80 14.86 2.16
N ARG A 129 4.14 15.65 3.20
CA ARG A 129 4.52 17.06 3.05
C ARG A 129 5.92 17.13 2.41
N GLY A 130 5.97 17.35 1.10
CA GLY A 130 7.23 17.61 0.39
C GLY A 130 7.35 17.01 -1.01
N GLY A 131 6.40 16.19 -1.46
CA GLY A 131 6.31 15.76 -2.86
C GLY A 131 7.53 15.02 -3.42
N SER A 132 8.35 14.39 -2.57
CA SER A 132 9.45 13.54 -3.03
C SER A 132 9.47 12.25 -2.23
N LEU A 133 9.12 11.16 -2.92
CA LEU A 133 9.40 9.79 -2.52
C LEU A 133 10.83 9.71 -1.98
N ARG A 134 11.00 9.20 -0.76
CA ARG A 134 12.26 8.70 -0.23
C ARG A 134 12.25 7.18 -0.29
#